data_AF-A0A5Q0JTJ6-F1
#
_entry.id   AF-A0A5Q0JTJ6-F1
#
_cell.length_a   1.000
_cell.length_b   1.000
_cell.length_c   1.000
_cell.angle_alpha   90.00
_cell.angle_beta   90.00
_cell.angle_gamma   90.00
#
_symmetry.space_group_name_H-M   'P 1'
#
loop_
_entity.id
_entity.type
_entity.pdbx_description
1 polymer ?
#
loop_
_entity_poly.entity_id
_entity_poly.type
_entity_poly.pdbx_seq_one_letter_code
_entity_poly.pdbx_strand_id
1 'polypeptide(L)' 'MGLDIMSVKDLLGHADIQTTLIYLHVAQSGRQKPFSPLDRLYGQ' A
#
# COMPACT_ATOMS: atom_id res chain seq x y z
N MET A 1 10.24 3.82 -10.68
CA MET A 1 8.89 3.82 -11.30
C MET A 1 8.06 2.81 -10.54
N GLY A 2 6.83 3.15 -10.14
CA GLY A 2 5.91 2.18 -9.55
C GLY A 2 5.25 1.31 -10.62
N LEU A 3 4.78 0.13 -10.25
CA LEU A 3 3.98 -0.74 -11.11
C LEU A 3 2.49 -0.50 -10.81
N ASP A 4 1.66 -0.44 -11.86
CA ASP A 4 0.21 -0.31 -11.69
C ASP A 4 -0.39 -1.58 -11.07
N ILE A 5 -1.41 -1.41 -10.23
CA ILE A 5 -2.05 -2.52 -9.52
C ILE A 5 -2.75 -3.51 -10.47
N MET A 6 -3.23 -3.05 -11.63
CA MET A 6 -3.82 -3.95 -12.63
C MET A 6 -2.75 -4.83 -13.29
N SER A 7 -1.54 -4.29 -13.52
CA SER A 7 -0.41 -5.10 -13.98
C SER A 7 -0.04 -6.19 -12.99
N VAL A 8 -0.09 -5.91 -11.67
CA VAL A 8 0.14 -6.94 -10.64
C VAL A 8 -0.95 -8.02 -10.69
N LYS A 9 -2.22 -7.64 -10.83
CA LYS A 9 -3.34 -8.59 -10.98
C LYS A 9 -3.10 -9.55 -12.15
N ASP A 10 -2.75 -9.01 -13.31
CA ASP A 10 -2.59 -9.79 -14.53
C ASP A 10 -1.34 -10.67 -14.48
N LEU A 11 -0.24 -10.19 -13.92
CA LEU A 11 1.00 -10.97 -13.74
C LEU A 11 0.81 -12.15 -12.78
N LEU A 12 -0.01 -11.99 -11.74
CA LEU A 12 -0.30 -13.05 -10.77
C LEU A 12 -1.46 -13.94 -11.20
N GLY A 13 -2.13 -13.64 -12.33
CA GLY A 13 -3.28 -14.40 -12.81
C GLY A 13 -4.50 -14.33 -11.89
N HIS A 14 -4.63 -13.25 -11.12
CA HIS A 14 -5.78 -13.06 -10.24
C HIS A 14 -7.04 -12.76 -11.05
N ALA A 15 -8.08 -13.56 -10.84
CA ALA A 15 -9.37 -13.39 -11.52
C ALA A 15 -10.14 -12.16 -11.00
N ASP A 16 -10.00 -11.83 -9.72
CA ASP A 16 -10.65 -10.70 -9.07
C ASP A 16 -9.59 -9.71 -8.56
N ILE A 17 -9.85 -8.41 -8.74
CA ILE A 17 -8.98 -7.36 -8.22
C ILE A 17 -8.92 -7.36 -6.69
N GLN A 18 -9.97 -7.84 -6.00
CA GLN A 18 -10.00 -7.89 -4.52
C GLN A 18 -8.82 -8.67 -3.93
N THR A 19 -8.39 -9.77 -4.57
CA THR A 19 -7.24 -10.58 -4.10
C THR A 19 -5.90 -9.88 -4.35
N THR A 20 -5.88 -8.86 -5.22
CA THR A 20 -4.68 -8.08 -5.56
C THR A 20 -4.57 -6.83 -4.68
N LEU A 21 -5.69 -6.26 -4.23
CA LEU A 21 -5.69 -5.04 -3.40
C LEU A 21 -4.95 -5.20 -2.07
N ILE A 22 -4.74 -6.43 -1.58
CA ILE A 22 -3.89 -6.69 -0.41
C ILE A 22 -2.47 -6.13 -0.58
N TYR A 23 -1.94 -6.07 -1.80
CA TYR A 23 -0.62 -5.49 -2.06
C TYR A 23 -0.57 -3.98 -1.81
N LEU A 24 -1.72 -3.29 -1.82
CA LEU A 24 -1.78 -1.88 -1.46
C LEU A 24 -1.44 -1.63 0.02
N HIS A 25 -1.65 -2.62 0.89
CA HIS A 25 -1.30 -2.51 2.31
C HIS A 25 0.22 -2.34 2.51
N VAL A 26 1.02 -3.06 1.74
CA VAL A 26 2.49 -3.01 1.81
C VAL A 26 3.08 -2.01 0.82
N ALA A 27 2.33 -1.63 -0.21
CA ALA A 27 2.77 -0.63 -1.17
C ALA A 27 2.96 0.72 -0.45
N GLN A 28 4.20 1.13 -0.30
CA GLN A 28 4.59 2.43 0.25
C GLN A 28 4.40 3.54 -0.80
N SER A 29 3.27 3.50 -1.51
CA SER A 29 2.94 4.40 -2.61
C SER A 29 2.56 5.77 -2.08
N GLY A 30 3.55 6.62 -1.84
CA GLY A 30 3.43 8.08 -1.70
C GLY A 30 2.52 8.61 -0.58
N ARG A 31 1.79 7.77 0.15
CA ARG A 31 1.02 8.19 1.32
C ARG A 31 2.00 8.67 2.37
N GLN A 32 1.75 9.87 2.88
CA GLN A 32 2.43 10.40 4.03
C GLN A 32 2.43 9.32 5.12
N LYS A 33 3.61 9.01 5.69
CA LYS A 33 3.69 8.03 6.77
C LYS A 33 2.65 8.42 7.81
N PRO A 34 1.76 7.49 8.21
CA PRO A 34 0.81 7.78 9.28
C PRO A 34 1.61 8.23 10.50
N PHE A 35 1.23 9.38 11.07
CA PHE A 35 1.87 9.86 12.28
C PHE A 35 1.31 9.06 13.46
N SER A 36 2.17 8.71 14.42
CA SER A 36 1.68 8.18 15.68
C SER A 36 1.20 9.34 16.56
N PRO A 37 -0.02 9.28 17.14
CA PRO A 37 -0.44 10.26 18.13
C PRO A 37 0.54 10.39 19.29
N LEU A 38 1.26 9.31 19.63
CA LEU A 38 2.30 9.32 20.66
C LEU A 38 3.50 10.19 20.26
N ASP A 39 3.84 10.30 18.97
CA ASP A 39 4.91 11.17 18.48
C ASP A 39 4.63 12.65 18.81
N ARG A 40 3.34 13.04 18.87
CA ARG A 40 2.93 14.40 19.26
C ARG A 40 2.92 14.61 20.78
N LEU A 41 2.61 13.55 21.53
CA LEU A 41 2.45 13.63 22.99
C LEU A 41 3.79 13.52 23.73
N TYR A 42 4.71 12.75 23.20
CA TYR A 42 5.98 12.40 23.82
C TYR A 42 7.18 12.80 22.95
N GLY A 43 6.99 13.73 22.03
CA GLY A 43 7.99 14.13 21.04
C GLY A 43 9.39 14.29 21.63
N GLN A 44 10.37 13.69 20.95
CA GLN A 44 11.79 14.01 21.16
C GLN A 44 12.09 15.46 20.81
#